data_AF-A0A1F7LDV9-F1
#
_entry.id   AF-A0A1F7LDV9-F1
#
_cell.length_a   1.000
_cell.length_b   1.000
_cell.length_c   1.000
_cell.angle_alpha   90.00
_cell.angle_beta   90.00
_cell.angle_gamma   90.00
#
_symmetry.space_group_name_H-M   'P 1'
#
loop_
_entity.id
_entity.type
_entity.pdbx_description
1 polymer ?
#
loop_
_entity_poly.entity_id
_entity_poly.type
_entity_poly.pdbx_seq_one_letter_code
_entity_poly.pdbx_strand_id
1 'polypeptide(L)'
;MRAPGIIVAPGAYDAVSARLVERAGFPAVYIGSYATAASRLGRPDAGLVSMREMVLYYSLLLFAAHRAVGETLAAFRAHGDRGALEGRLTAEAEFDEFIGFPKIQALAARHGLQ
;
A
#
# COMPACT_ATOMS: atom_id res chain seq x y z
N MET A 1 -13.87 -18.92 -19.60
CA MET A 1 -13.16 -17.82 -18.92
C MET A 1 -12.63 -18.35 -17.60
N ARG A 2 -11.31 -18.40 -17.38
CA ARG A 2 -10.73 -18.71 -16.07
C ARG A 2 -10.63 -17.38 -15.31
N ALA A 3 -11.64 -17.05 -14.50
CA ALA A 3 -11.61 -15.80 -13.75
C ALA A 3 -10.67 -15.96 -12.53
N PRO A 4 -9.71 -15.04 -12.32
CA PRO A 4 -8.97 -14.99 -11.06
C PRO A 4 -9.98 -14.75 -9.92
N GLY A 5 -9.76 -15.39 -8.77
CA GLY A 5 -10.68 -15.37 -7.64
C GLY A 5 -11.08 -13.96 -7.18
N ILE A 6 -12.27 -13.83 -6.59
CA ILE A 6 -12.77 -12.57 -6.05
C ILE A 6 -11.82 -12.08 -4.93
N ILE A 7 -11.31 -10.85 -5.06
CA ILE A 7 -10.49 -10.20 -4.02
C ILE A 7 -11.41 -9.38 -3.10
N VAL A 8 -11.32 -9.63 -1.80
CA VAL A 8 -12.02 -8.83 -0.78
C VAL A 8 -11.12 -7.64 -0.41
N ALA A 9 -11.62 -6.43 -0.61
CA ALA A 9 -10.91 -5.18 -0.31
C ALA A 9 -11.75 -4.31 0.64
N PRO A 10 -11.52 -4.39 1.96
CA PRO A 10 -12.24 -3.57 2.93
C PRO A 10 -12.00 -2.07 2.73
N GLY A 11 -13.00 -1.27 3.10
CA GLY A 11 -12.92 0.19 3.03
C GLY A 11 -12.01 0.78 4.10
N ALA A 12 -11.06 1.63 3.71
CA ALA A 12 -10.35 2.54 4.60
C ALA A 12 -10.57 3.98 4.15
N TYR A 13 -10.48 4.94 5.07
CA TYR A 13 -10.59 6.38 4.77
C TYR A 13 -9.45 7.19 5.38
N ASP A 14 -8.59 6.56 6.16
CA ASP A 14 -7.37 7.15 6.71
C ASP A 14 -6.26 6.07 6.82
N ALA A 15 -5.05 6.49 7.19
CA ALA A 15 -3.90 5.58 7.31
C ALA A 15 -4.05 4.57 8.46
N VAL A 16 -4.80 4.91 9.51
CA VAL A 16 -4.99 4.03 10.68
C VAL A 16 -5.92 2.88 10.31
N SER A 17 -7.04 3.17 9.66
CA SER A 17 -7.98 2.17 9.12
C SER A 17 -7.31 1.30 8.07
N ALA A 18 -6.48 1.86 7.19
CA ALA A 18 -5.69 1.05 6.23
C ALA A 18 -4.75 0.07 6.95
N ARG A 19 -4.08 0.51 8.02
CA ARG A 19 -3.20 -0.36 8.84
C ARG A 19 -3.97 -1.46 9.57
N LEU A 20 -5.23 -1.23 9.95
CA LEU A 20 -6.09 -2.26 10.53
C LEU A 20 -6.52 -3.30 9.49
N VAL A 21 -6.83 -2.88 8.27
CA VAL A 21 -7.19 -3.77 7.15
C VAL A 21 -6.02 -4.70 6.81
N GLU A 22 -4.80 -4.15 6.75
CA GLU A 22 -3.57 -4.92 6.56
C GLU A 22 -3.34 -5.92 7.70
N ARG A 23 -3.45 -5.49 8.96
CA ARG A 23 -3.29 -6.38 10.13
C ARG A 23 -4.34 -7.49 10.18
N ALA A 24 -5.50 -7.29 9.57
CA ALA A 24 -6.53 -8.31 9.42
C ALA A 24 -6.26 -9.32 8.28
N GLY A 25 -5.14 -9.16 7.56
CA GLY A 25 -4.68 -10.10 6.53
C GLY A 25 -5.35 -9.92 5.17
N PHE A 26 -5.99 -8.78 4.91
CA PHE A 26 -6.58 -8.53 3.59
C PHE A 26 -5.50 -8.08 2.59
N PRO A 27 -5.51 -8.65 1.37
CA PRO A 27 -4.48 -8.35 0.37
C PRO A 27 -4.71 -7.01 -0.35
N ALA A 28 -5.82 -6.32 -0.06
CA ALA A 28 -6.19 -5.07 -0.68
C ALA A 28 -7.03 -4.20 0.26
N VAL A 29 -6.96 -2.89 0.05
CA VAL A 29 -7.81 -1.89 0.70
C VAL A 29 -8.48 -1.03 -0.36
N TYR A 30 -9.75 -0.71 -0.16
CA TYR A 30 -10.51 0.20 -1.01
C TYR A 30 -10.66 1.55 -0.31
N ILE A 31 -10.42 2.64 -1.04
CA ILE A 31 -10.72 4.00 -0.57
C ILE A 31 -11.82 4.55 -1.47
N GLY A 32 -12.98 4.82 -0.87
CA GLY A 32 -14.14 5.39 -1.54
C GLY A 32 -14.45 6.79 -1.05
N SER A 33 -14.97 7.64 -1.94
CA SER A 33 -15.36 9.03 -1.62
C SER A 33 -16.41 9.11 -0.51
N TYR A 34 -17.26 8.07 -0.37
CA TYR A 34 -18.23 7.93 0.70
C TYR A 34 -17.61 7.93 2.09
N ALA A 35 -16.59 7.09 2.31
CA ALA A 35 -15.94 7.00 3.61
C ALA A 35 -15.12 8.27 3.92
N THR A 36 -14.60 8.94 2.89
CA THR A 36 -13.95 10.26 3.01
C THR A 36 -14.93 11.36 3.40
N ALA A 37 -16.12 11.42 2.80
CA ALA A 37 -17.14 12.41 3.18
C ALA A 37 -17.71 12.14 4.57
N ALA A 38 -17.99 10.87 4.88
CA ALA A 38 -18.56 10.47 6.16
C ALA A 38 -17.61 10.79 7.33
N SER A 39 -16.31 10.52 7.17
CA SER A 39 -15.31 10.83 8.20
C SER A 39 -15.02 12.31 8.35
N ARG A 40 -14.94 13.07 7.24
CA ARG A 40 -14.59 14.50 7.27
C ARG A 40 -15.77 15.41 7.60
N LEU A 41 -16.94 15.13 7.02
CA LEU A 41 -18.11 15.99 7.05
C LEU A 41 -19.23 15.45 7.96
N GLY A 42 -19.07 14.23 8.50
CA GLY A 42 -20.11 13.57 9.30
C GLY A 42 -21.37 13.25 8.49
N ARG A 43 -21.26 13.19 7.16
CA ARG A 43 -22.42 13.11 6.25
C ARG A 43 -22.17 12.09 5.13
N PRO A 44 -23.22 11.36 4.69
CA PRO A 44 -23.11 10.47 3.54
C PRO A 44 -22.72 11.24 2.28
N ASP A 45 -21.80 10.70 1.47
CA ASP A 45 -21.35 11.35 0.24
C ASP A 45 -22.44 11.31 -0.84
N ALA A 46 -23.04 12.48 -1.09
CA ALA A 46 -23.98 12.72 -2.18
C ALA A 46 -23.34 13.60 -3.27
N GLY A 47 -22.06 13.39 -3.57
CA GLY A 47 -21.25 14.27 -4.43
C GLY A 47 -20.64 15.44 -3.66
N LEU A 48 -20.43 15.27 -2.35
CA LEU A 48 -19.89 16.30 -1.46
C LEU A 48 -18.37 16.36 -1.53
N VAL A 49 -17.70 15.29 -1.98
CA VAL A 49 -16.24 15.24 -2.12
C VAL A 49 -15.87 15.45 -3.58
N SER A 50 -15.14 16.52 -3.84
CA SER A 50 -14.63 16.82 -5.18
C SER A 50 -13.41 15.97 -5.54
N MET A 51 -13.13 15.85 -6.84
CA MET A 51 -11.95 15.13 -7.33
C MET A 51 -10.63 15.74 -6.82
N ARG A 52 -10.58 17.05 -6.59
CA ARG A 52 -9.42 17.74 -5.99
C ARG A 52 -9.19 17.30 -4.54
N GLU A 53 -10.27 17.12 -3.78
CA GLU A 53 -10.17 16.64 -2.40
C GLU A 53 -9.72 15.18 -2.36
N MET A 54 -10.22 14.33 -3.26
CA MET A 54 -9.71 12.96 -3.41
C MET A 54 -8.19 12.93 -3.68
N VAL A 55 -7.70 13.78 -4.60
CA VAL A 55 -6.25 13.88 -4.88
C VAL A 55 -5.46 14.27 -3.62
N LEU A 56 -5.96 15.24 -2.85
CA LEU A 56 -5.34 15.67 -1.59
C LEU A 56 -5.23 14.52 -0.57
N TYR A 57 -6.26 13.68 -0.46
CA TYR A 57 -6.24 12.51 0.42
C TYR A 57 -5.23 11.44 -0.05
N TYR A 58 -5.15 11.17 -1.36
CA TYR A 58 -4.10 10.31 -1.90
C TYR A 58 -2.70 10.87 -1.67
N SER A 59 -2.53 12.20 -1.76
CA SER A 59 -1.25 12.85 -1.46
C SER A 59 -0.84 12.68 0.00
N LEU A 60 -1.78 12.68 0.96
CA LEU A 60 -1.46 12.45 2.37
C LEU A 60 -0.92 11.03 2.63
N LEU A 61 -1.47 10.02 1.96
CA LEU A 61 -0.92 8.66 1.96
C LEU A 61 0.48 8.63 1.36
N LEU A 62 0.70 9.36 0.26
CA LEU A 62 2.02 9.48 -0.36
C LEU A 62 3.04 10.17 0.57
N PHE A 63 2.63 11.21 1.31
CA PHE A 63 3.48 11.88 2.29
C PHE A 63 3.85 10.95 3.45
N ALA A 64 2.91 10.15 3.94
CA ALA A 64 3.17 9.15 4.97
C ALA A 64 4.16 8.09 4.46
N ALA A 65 3.97 7.59 3.24
CA ALA A 65 4.89 6.66 2.59
C ALA A 65 6.29 7.29 2.41
N HIS A 66 6.35 8.54 1.94
CA HIS A 66 7.60 9.28 1.78
C HIS A 66 8.35 9.42 3.11
N ARG A 67 7.65 9.79 4.19
CA ARG A 67 8.25 9.89 5.53
C ARG A 67 8.79 8.53 5.99
N ALA A 68 8.03 7.45 5.83
CA ALA A 68 8.47 6.10 6.21
C ALA A 68 9.72 5.66 5.44
N VAL A 69 9.78 5.97 4.14
CA VAL A 69 10.98 5.75 3.30
C VAL A 69 12.15 6.60 3.82
N GLY A 70 11.92 7.88 4.14
CA GLY A 70 12.94 8.77 4.68
C GLY A 70 13.54 8.29 6.00
N GLU A 71 12.70 7.85 6.94
CA GLU A 71 13.13 7.28 8.22
C GLU A 71 13.94 5.99 8.03
N THR A 72 13.51 5.12 7.12
CA THR A 72 14.21 3.89 6.76
C THR A 72 15.59 4.20 6.19
N LEU A 73 15.68 5.13 5.24
CA LEU A 73 16.96 5.54 4.63
C LEU A 73 17.90 6.21 5.64
N ALA A 74 17.35 7.01 6.57
CA ALA A 74 18.14 7.63 7.62
C ALA A 74 18.74 6.57 8.57
N ALA A 75 17.95 5.57 8.98
CA ALA A 75 18.43 4.45 9.79
C ALA A 75 19.52 3.65 9.06
N PHE A 76 19.33 3.34 7.78
CA PHE A 76 20.33 2.66 6.96
C PHE A 76 21.64 3.46 6.86
N ARG A 77 21.58 4.77 6.63
CA ARG A 77 22.76 5.64 6.55
C ARG A 77 23.51 5.74 7.87
N ALA A 78 22.81 5.69 9.01
CA ALA A 78 23.41 5.81 10.32
C ALA A 78 24.17 4.54 10.75
N HIS A 79 23.66 3.36 10.38
CA HIS A 79 24.20 2.08 10.85
C HIS A 79 25.03 1.33 9.79
N GLY A 80 24.90 1.67 8.51
CA GLY A 80 25.72 1.10 7.44
C GLY A 80 25.40 -0.35 7.08
N ASP A 81 24.39 -0.96 7.69
CA ASP A 81 23.93 -2.32 7.37
C ASP A 81 22.39 -2.42 7.32
N ARG A 82 21.91 -3.54 6.76
CA ARG A 82 20.48 -3.86 6.67
C ARG A 82 19.87 -4.31 8.00
N GLY A 83 20.68 -4.64 9.01
CA GLY A 83 20.23 -5.09 10.33
C GLY A 83 19.48 -4.00 11.10
N ALA A 84 19.83 -2.72 10.88
CA ALA A 84 19.05 -1.59 11.41
C ALA A 84 17.62 -1.47 10.87
N LEU A 85 17.29 -2.24 9.82
CA LEU A 85 15.99 -2.26 9.16
C LEU A 85 15.19 -3.54 9.47
N GLU A 86 15.78 -4.52 10.17
CA GLU A 86 15.12 -5.77 10.54
C GLU A 86 13.88 -5.49 11.39
N GLY A 87 12.75 -6.11 11.02
CA GLY A 87 11.46 -5.92 11.68
C GLY A 87 10.73 -4.61 11.37
N ARG A 88 11.34 -3.69 10.60
CA ARG A 88 10.71 -2.43 10.16
C ARG A 88 10.26 -2.47 8.70
N LEU A 89 10.86 -3.36 7.91
CA LEU A 89 10.51 -3.60 6.52
C LEU A 89 9.73 -4.90 6.37
N THR A 90 8.84 -4.94 5.38
CA THR A 90 8.29 -6.16 4.82
C THR A 90 9.42 -7.13 4.50
N ALA A 91 9.24 -8.41 4.80
CA ALA A 91 10.26 -9.40 4.51
C ALA A 91 10.55 -9.43 3.00
N GLU A 92 11.81 -9.63 2.62
CA GLU A 92 12.22 -9.62 1.21
C GLU A 92 11.42 -10.63 0.37
N ALA A 93 11.20 -11.82 0.93
CA ALA A 93 10.35 -12.85 0.31
C ALA A 93 8.91 -12.40 0.09
N GLU A 94 8.33 -11.66 1.05
CA GLU A 94 6.96 -11.15 0.96
C GLU A 94 6.86 -10.03 -0.07
N PHE A 95 7.87 -9.16 -0.16
CA PHE A 95 7.94 -8.12 -1.18
C PHE A 95 8.13 -8.70 -2.59
N ASP A 96 9.01 -9.69 -2.73
CA ASP A 96 9.26 -10.39 -4.00
C ASP A 96 7.99 -11.07 -4.54
N GLU A 97 7.20 -11.67 -3.66
CA GLU A 97 5.91 -12.26 -4.01
C GLU A 97 4.90 -11.17 -4.42
N PHE A 98 4.82 -10.07 -3.68
CA PHE A 98 3.95 -8.93 -4.00
C PHE A 98 4.22 -8.33 -5.38
N ILE A 99 5.49 -8.10 -5.73
CA ILE A 99 5.85 -7.54 -7.05
C ILE A 99 5.83 -8.59 -8.16
N GLY A 100 5.56 -9.86 -7.83
CA GLY A 100 5.55 -10.97 -8.78
C GLY A 100 6.92 -11.32 -9.34
N PHE A 101 7.99 -11.05 -8.58
CA PHE A 101 9.37 -11.24 -9.01
C PHE A 101 9.68 -12.66 -9.51
N PRO A 102 9.21 -13.75 -8.86
CA PRO A 102 9.44 -15.12 -9.35
C PRO A 102 8.86 -15.35 -10.76
N LYS A 103 7.71 -14.73 -11.06
CA LYS A 103 7.08 -14.83 -12.39
C LYS A 103 7.87 -14.08 -13.45
N ILE A 104 8.45 -12.93 -13.09
CA ILE A 104 9.32 -12.15 -13.96
C ILE A 104 10.62 -12.93 -14.24
N GLN A 105 11.22 -13.54 -13.22
CA GLN A 105 12.42 -14.38 -13.39
C GLN A 105 12.14 -15.60 -14.27
N ALA A 106 11.02 -16.30 -14.03
CA ALA A 106 10.63 -17.43 -14.86
C ALA A 106 10.40 -17.03 -16.33
N LEU A 107 9.84 -15.84 -16.56
CA LEU A 107 9.67 -15.30 -17.90
C LEU A 107 11.02 -14.94 -18.54
N ALA A 108 11.90 -14.26 -17.81
CA ALA A 108 13.24 -13.89 -18.27
C ALA A 108 14.06 -15.14 -18.66
N ALA A 109 14.04 -16.18 -17.82
CA ALA A 109 14.69 -17.45 -18.08
C ALA A 109 14.14 -18.16 -19.34
N ARG A 110 12.83 -18.14 -19.57
CA ARG A 110 12.21 -18.69 -20.80
C ARG A 110 12.64 -17.95 -22.07
N HIS A 111 13.09 -16.71 -21.95
CA HIS A 111 13.55 -15.88 -23.06
C HIS A 111 15.07 -15.70 -23.10
N GLY A 112 15.84 -16.44 -22.27
CA GLY A 112 17.31 -16.39 -22.25
C GLY A 112 17.89 -15.08 -21.72
N LEU A 113 17.08 -14.29 -21.01
CA LEU A 113 17.52 -13.09 -20.31
C LEU A 113 17.94 -13.52 -18.90
N GLN A 114 19.24 -13.56 -18.63
CA GLN A 114 19.81 -13.73 -17.28
C GLN A 114 20.47 -12.43 -16.83
#